data_AF-A0A1F8LZL0-F1
#
_entry.id   AF-A0A1F8LZL0-F1
#
_cell.length_a   1.000
_cell.length_b   1.000
_cell.length_c   1.000
_cell.angle_alpha   90.00
_cell.angle_beta   90.00
_cell.angle_gamma   90.00
#
_symmetry.space_group_name_H-M   'P 1'
#
loop_
_entity.id
_entity.type
_entity.pdbx_description
1 polymer ?
#
loop_
_entity_poly.entity_id
_entity_poly.type
_entity_poly.pdbx_seq_one_letter_code
_entity_poly.pdbx_strand_id
1 'polypeptide(L)'
;MIMPYLMNPDSWKKLTPDLQKILEDACKWQEEEILKPDEVDIQAAFKFIQDNNHKIINLTPEEIKQWVDAAKPVHEKWIAENSSKGPTQAIYDEAKRLISEYTKR
;
A
#
# COMPACT_ATOMS: atom_id res chain seq x y z
N MET A 1 -2.95 -7.66 -0.73
CA MET A 1 -2.19 -7.32 -1.99
C MET A 1 -3.04 -6.38 -2.81
N ILE A 2 -2.60 -5.14 -3.08
CA ILE A 2 -3.42 -4.20 -3.87
C ILE A 2 -3.13 -4.43 -5.36
N MET A 3 -4.05 -5.09 -6.07
CA MET A 3 -4.03 -5.14 -7.53
C MET A 3 -4.87 -3.99 -8.09
N PRO A 4 -4.29 -3.12 -8.94
CA PRO A 4 -5.07 -2.07 -9.57
C PRO A 4 -6.08 -2.68 -10.55
N TYR A 5 -7.29 -2.16 -10.54
CA TYR A 5 -8.25 -2.44 -11.60
C TYR A 5 -8.01 -1.44 -12.72
N LEU A 6 -7.80 -1.95 -13.92
CA LEU A 6 -7.42 -1.16 -15.09
C LEU A 6 -8.53 -1.23 -16.13
N MET A 7 -8.85 -0.09 -16.72
CA MET A 7 -9.75 -0.01 -17.87
C MET A 7 -8.96 0.30 -19.13
N ASN A 8 -9.27 -0.40 -20.23
CA ASN A 8 -8.70 -0.07 -21.53
C ASN A 8 -9.12 1.35 -21.95
N PRO A 9 -8.18 2.25 -22.32
CA PRO A 9 -8.50 3.65 -22.62
C PRO A 9 -9.49 3.85 -23.78
N ASP A 10 -9.44 2.99 -24.80
CA ASP A 10 -10.32 3.12 -25.96
C ASP A 10 -11.72 2.58 -25.68
N SER A 11 -11.84 1.65 -24.75
CA SER A 11 -13.13 1.19 -24.22
C SER A 11 -13.75 2.26 -23.33
N TRP A 12 -12.94 2.91 -22.48
CA TRP A 12 -13.37 4.04 -21.65
C TRP A 12 -13.97 5.19 -22.47
N LYS A 13 -13.31 5.59 -23.56
CA LYS A 13 -13.79 6.67 -24.45
C LYS A 13 -15.12 6.37 -25.15
N LYS A 14 -15.52 5.10 -25.25
CA LYS A 14 -16.80 4.69 -25.86
C LYS A 14 -17.97 4.80 -24.89
N LEU A 15 -17.70 4.95 -23.59
CA LEU A 15 -18.74 5.11 -22.58
C LEU A 15 -19.32 6.53 -22.64
N THR A 16 -20.61 6.65 -22.35
CA THR A 16 -21.22 7.97 -22.13
C THR A 16 -20.66 8.61 -20.86
N PRO A 17 -20.71 9.95 -20.74
CA PRO A 17 -20.28 10.64 -19.52
C PRO A 17 -20.93 10.10 -18.24
N ASP A 18 -22.23 9.74 -18.31
CA ASP A 18 -22.95 9.17 -17.17
C ASP A 18 -22.39 7.81 -16.74
N LEU A 19 -22.03 6.95 -17.69
CA LEU A 19 -21.41 5.65 -17.40
C LEU A 19 -19.99 5.80 -16.87
N GLN A 20 -19.22 6.76 -17.41
CA GLN A 20 -17.89 7.10 -16.86
C GLN A 20 -18.01 7.53 -15.40
N LYS A 21 -18.96 8.43 -15.11
CA LYS A 21 -19.21 8.92 -13.76
C LYS A 21 -19.62 7.80 -12.80
N ILE A 22 -20.49 6.87 -13.21
CA ILE A 22 -20.87 5.73 -12.37
C ILE A 22 -19.65 4.88 -11.99
N LEU A 23 -18.73 4.66 -12.92
CA LEU A 23 -17.51 3.89 -12.66
C LEU A 23 -16.56 4.65 -11.74
N GLU A 24 -16.38 5.95 -11.95
CA GLU A 24 -15.56 6.82 -11.07
C GLU A 24 -16.13 6.86 -9.64
N ASP A 25 -17.44 7.03 -9.50
CA ASP A 25 -18.11 7.07 -8.19
C ASP A 25 -17.99 5.71 -7.47
N ALA A 26 -17.95 4.61 -8.23
CA ALA A 26 -17.77 3.26 -7.69
C ALA A 26 -16.32 2.97 -7.23
N CYS A 27 -15.31 3.72 -7.67
CA CYS A 27 -13.91 3.49 -7.30
C CYS A 27 -13.72 3.51 -5.77
N LYS A 28 -14.40 4.39 -5.04
CA LYS A 28 -14.29 4.46 -3.58
C LYS A 28 -14.83 3.20 -2.90
N TRP A 29 -16.01 2.73 -3.32
CA TRP A 29 -16.56 1.46 -2.83
C TRP A 29 -15.61 0.30 -3.15
N GLN A 30 -15.07 0.29 -4.36
CA GLN A 30 -14.14 -0.73 -4.80
C GLN A 30 -12.85 -0.76 -3.95
N GLU A 31 -12.27 0.41 -3.64
CA GLU A 31 -11.11 0.51 -2.74
C GLU A 31 -11.40 -0.12 -1.38
N GLU A 32 -12.57 0.17 -0.79
CA GLU A 32 -13.00 -0.40 0.49
C GLU A 32 -13.16 -1.93 0.40
N GLU A 33 -13.81 -2.45 -0.65
CA GLU A 33 -13.97 -3.90 -0.82
C GLU A 33 -12.65 -4.64 -1.04
N ILE A 34 -11.65 -4.00 -1.67
CA ILE A 34 -10.32 -4.61 -1.88
C ILE A 34 -9.56 -4.75 -0.57
N LEU A 35 -9.75 -3.84 0.38
CA LEU A 35 -9.04 -3.85 1.65
C LEU A 35 -9.63 -4.82 2.67
N LYS A 36 -10.94 -5.11 2.60
CA LYS A 36 -11.62 -6.01 3.55
C LYS A 36 -10.98 -7.42 3.63
N PRO A 37 -10.65 -8.10 2.52
CA PRO A 37 -10.00 -9.41 2.58
C PRO A 37 -8.65 -9.38 3.31
N ASP A 38 -7.84 -8.34 3.10
CA ASP A 38 -6.52 -8.23 3.76
C ASP A 38 -6.69 -8.21 5.30
N GLU A 39 -7.72 -7.53 5.83
CA GLU A 39 -8.02 -7.57 7.27
C GLU A 39 -8.48 -8.95 7.73
N VAL A 40 -9.38 -9.60 6.98
CA VAL A 40 -9.89 -10.95 7.30
C VAL A 40 -8.74 -11.97 7.32
N ASP A 41 -7.84 -11.92 6.34
CA ASP A 41 -6.69 -12.80 6.24
C ASP A 41 -5.71 -12.58 7.40
N ILE A 42 -5.46 -11.33 7.78
CA ILE A 42 -4.65 -11.00 8.96
C ILE A 42 -5.28 -11.60 10.23
N GLN A 43 -6.58 -11.42 10.44
CA GLN A 43 -7.27 -11.98 11.61
C GLN A 43 -7.22 -13.51 11.62
N ALA A 44 -7.41 -14.16 10.47
CA ALA A 44 -7.32 -15.61 10.33
C ALA A 44 -5.90 -16.12 10.66
N ALA A 45 -4.86 -15.41 10.20
CA ALA A 45 -3.47 -15.75 10.51
C ALA A 45 -3.18 -15.63 12.02
N PHE A 46 -3.62 -14.56 12.68
CA PHE A 46 -3.48 -14.40 14.12
C PHE A 46 -4.22 -15.49 14.90
N LYS A 47 -5.43 -15.84 14.48
CA LYS A 47 -6.18 -16.95 15.07
C LYS A 47 -5.42 -18.27 14.93
N PHE A 48 -4.90 -18.58 13.75
CA PHE A 48 -4.10 -19.79 13.53
C PHE A 48 -2.87 -19.85 14.45
N ILE A 49 -2.16 -18.72 14.61
CA ILE A 49 -1.00 -18.59 15.51
C ILE A 49 -1.39 -18.90 16.96
N GLN A 50 -2.52 -18.36 17.42
CA GLN A 50 -3.05 -18.59 18.76
C GLN A 50 -3.47 -20.05 18.97
N ASP A 51 -4.26 -20.61 18.04
CA ASP A 51 -4.79 -21.97 18.11
C ASP A 51 -3.67 -23.03 18.10
N ASN A 52 -2.53 -22.74 17.47
CA ASN A 52 -1.36 -23.62 17.40
C ASN A 52 -0.25 -23.27 18.41
N ASN A 53 -0.55 -22.37 19.36
CA ASN A 53 0.36 -21.97 20.44
C ASN A 53 1.74 -21.49 19.95
N HIS A 54 1.77 -20.78 18.82
CA HIS A 54 2.98 -20.16 18.28
C HIS A 54 3.29 -18.85 19.01
N LYS A 55 4.58 -18.50 19.12
CA LYS A 55 5.04 -17.27 19.78
C LYS A 55 5.03 -16.09 18.80
N ILE A 56 4.37 -14.99 19.17
CA ILE A 56 4.49 -13.69 18.51
C ILE A 56 5.54 -12.88 19.25
N ILE A 57 6.54 -12.36 18.52
CA ILE A 57 7.58 -11.50 19.07
C ILE A 57 7.29 -10.07 18.61
N ASN A 58 6.96 -9.20 19.57
CA ASN A 58 6.82 -7.77 19.31
C ASN A 58 8.18 -7.10 19.55
N LEU A 59 8.70 -6.43 18.52
CA LEU A 59 9.98 -5.74 18.59
C LEU A 59 9.86 -4.45 19.41
N THR A 60 10.89 -4.10 20.18
CA THR A 60 10.97 -2.80 20.84
C THR A 60 11.20 -1.67 19.82
N PRO A 61 10.96 -0.40 20.18
CA PRO A 61 11.29 0.72 19.30
C PRO A 61 12.76 0.73 18.84
N GLU A 62 13.68 0.32 19.71
CA GLU A 62 15.11 0.24 19.41
C GLU A 62 15.41 -0.89 18.42
N GLU A 63 14.74 -2.03 18.55
CA GLU A 63 14.87 -3.15 17.61
C GLU A 63 14.26 -2.79 16.24
N ILE A 64 13.08 -2.15 16.21
CA ILE A 64 12.48 -1.63 14.98
C ILE A 64 13.43 -0.64 14.31
N LYS A 65 14.08 0.25 15.09
CA LYS A 65 15.03 1.21 14.57
C LYS A 65 16.22 0.53 13.86
N GLN A 66 16.70 -0.60 14.37
CA GLN A 66 17.77 -1.35 13.70
C GLN A 66 17.33 -1.82 12.30
N TRP A 67 16.09 -2.31 12.17
CA TRP A 67 15.52 -2.70 10.86
C TRP A 67 15.35 -1.49 9.93
N VAL A 68 14.84 -0.37 10.45
CA VAL A 68 14.69 0.86 9.67
C VAL A 68 16.04 1.36 9.16
N ASP A 69 17.07 1.37 10.01
CA ASP A 69 18.41 1.80 9.64
C ASP A 69 19.04 0.83 8.61
N ALA A 70 18.87 -0.48 8.79
CA ALA A 70 19.33 -1.50 7.85
C ALA A 70 18.66 -1.42 6.47
N ALA A 71 17.42 -0.93 6.41
CA ALA A 71 16.68 -0.74 5.16
C ALA A 71 17.06 0.53 4.39
N LYS A 72 17.69 1.53 5.03
CA LYS A 72 18.04 2.82 4.38
C LYS A 72 18.81 2.66 3.06
N PRO A 73 19.83 1.79 2.96
CA PRO A 73 20.58 1.64 1.71
C PRO A 73 19.71 1.14 0.55
N VAL A 74 18.64 0.39 0.82
CA VAL A 74 17.69 -0.06 -0.21
C VAL A 74 16.95 1.14 -0.82
N HIS A 75 16.49 2.06 0.03
CA HIS A 75 15.81 3.27 -0.41
C HIS A 75 16.77 4.22 -1.15
N GLU A 76 17.97 4.42 -0.61
CA GLU A 76 19.01 5.25 -1.23
C GLU A 76 19.41 4.73 -2.61
N LYS A 77 19.59 3.41 -2.74
CA LYS A 77 19.86 2.76 -4.02
C LYS A 77 18.73 2.99 -5.02
N TRP A 78 17.48 2.79 -4.62
CA TRP A 78 16.32 3.03 -5.49
C TRP A 78 16.24 4.50 -5.94
N ILE A 79 16.51 5.44 -5.03
CA ILE A 79 16.55 6.87 -5.35
C ILE A 79 17.63 7.17 -6.39
N ALA A 80 18.84 6.65 -6.18
CA ALA A 80 19.95 6.84 -7.10
C ALA A 80 19.66 6.27 -8.50
N GLU A 81 19.18 5.03 -8.58
CA GLU A 81 18.88 4.32 -9.84
C GLU A 81 17.75 4.96 -10.66
N ASN A 82 16.87 5.74 -10.02
CA ASN A 82 15.73 6.37 -10.69
C ASN A 82 15.84 7.90 -10.77
N SER A 83 16.92 8.51 -10.28
CA SER A 83 17.12 9.97 -10.28
C SER A 83 17.03 10.60 -11.68
N SER A 84 17.41 9.88 -12.74
CA SER A 84 17.31 10.34 -14.12
C SER A 84 15.91 10.22 -14.73
N LYS A 85 15.00 9.49 -14.08
CA LYS A 85 13.64 9.20 -14.61
C LYS A 85 12.60 10.20 -14.12
N GLY A 86 12.93 11.09 -13.18
CA GLY A 86 12.01 12.05 -12.61
C GLY A 86 12.43 12.54 -11.22
N PRO A 87 11.53 13.23 -10.49
CA PRO A 87 11.80 13.80 -9.18
C PRO A 87 11.74 12.72 -8.07
N THR A 88 12.58 11.70 -8.20
CA THR A 88 12.52 10.48 -7.38
C THR A 88 12.63 10.73 -5.87
N GLN A 89 13.46 11.69 -5.46
CA GLN A 89 13.55 12.12 -4.07
C GLN A 89 12.22 12.68 -3.56
N ALA A 90 11.58 13.58 -4.32
CA ALA A 90 10.32 14.19 -3.94
C ALA A 90 9.18 13.15 -3.84
N ILE A 91 9.17 12.15 -4.73
CA ILE A 91 8.21 11.03 -4.68
C ILE A 91 8.39 10.21 -3.40
N TYR A 92 9.64 9.88 -3.05
CA TYR A 92 9.94 9.15 -1.82
C TYR A 92 9.52 9.92 -0.57
N ASP A 93 9.83 11.22 -0.52
CA ASP A 93 9.48 12.08 0.60
C ASP A 93 7.95 12.24 0.75
N GLU A 94 7.23 12.39 -0.37
CA GLU A 94 5.77 12.46 -0.36
C GLU A 94 5.12 11.15 0.06
N ALA A 95 5.63 10.00 -0.41
CA ALA A 95 5.16 8.69 0.04
C ALA A 95 5.32 8.53 1.56
N LYS A 96 6.45 8.94 2.12
CA LYS A 96 6.65 8.93 3.58
C LYS A 96 5.69 9.86 4.32
N ARG A 97 5.42 11.04 3.76
CA ARG A 97 4.45 12.00 4.32
C ARG A 97 3.06 11.38 4.37
N LEU A 98 2.59 10.80 3.26
CA LEU A 98 1.28 10.15 3.15
C LEU A 98 1.17 8.94 4.10
N ILE A 99 2.19 8.09 4.18
CA ILE A 99 2.20 6.98 5.16
C ILE A 99 2.05 7.52 6.59
N SER A 100 2.81 8.56 6.95
CA SER A 100 2.71 9.17 8.28
C SER A 100 1.34 9.82 8.56
N GLU A 101 0.69 10.37 7.53
CA GLU A 101 -0.64 10.96 7.64
C GLU A 101 -1.73 9.90 7.87
N TYR A 102 -1.73 8.83 7.06
CA TYR A 102 -2.80 7.84 7.03
C TYR A 102 -2.55 6.59 7.90
N THR A 103 -1.34 6.40 8.44
CA THR A 103 -1.01 5.25 9.33
C THR A 103 -1.07 5.61 10.81
N LYS A 104 -1.45 6.85 11.17
CA LYS A 104 -1.77 7.19 12.56
C LYS A 104 -3.00 6.39 13.01
N ARG A 105 -2.75 5.26 13.65
CA ARG A 105 -3.71 4.49 14.42
C ARG A 105 -3.78 5.03 15.84
#